data_AF-A0A485AK04-F1
#
_entry.id   AF-A0A485AK04-F1
#
_cell.length_a   1.000
_cell.length_b   1.000
_cell.length_c   1.000
_cell.angle_alpha   90.00
_cell.angle_beta   90.00
_cell.angle_gamma   90.00
#
_symmetry.space_group_name_H-M   'P 1'
#
loop_
_entity.id
_entity.type
_entity.pdbx_description
1 polymer ?
#
loop_
_entity_poly.entity_id
_entity_poly.type
_entity_poly.pdbx_seq_one_letter_code
_entity_poly.pdbx_strand_id
1 'polypeptide(L)'
;MDAIGWGGLVVNGKTVFIAEGYATAATVREITGCPVCVAFTAGNLREVAESVRSEFPRARIIIAADNDANTDGNPGVTKAIDAASRYRCELLIPSSHGDWNDHKDELVKKWEAVA
;
A
#
# COMPACT_ATOMS: atom_id res chain seq x y z
N MET A 1 -19.25 -11.78 18.61
CA MET A 1 -18.77 -12.93 17.83
C MET A 1 -17.55 -12.42 17.11
N ASP A 2 -16.40 -12.60 17.77
CA ASP A 2 -15.14 -12.02 17.33
C ASP A 2 -14.57 -12.93 16.25
N ALA A 3 -14.53 -12.41 15.03
CA ALA A 3 -14.05 -13.14 13.88
C ALA A 3 -12.56 -13.44 14.04
N ILE A 4 -12.24 -14.69 13.76
CA ILE A 4 -10.92 -15.29 13.73
C ILE A 4 -10.19 -14.68 12.53
N GLY A 5 -9.58 -13.52 12.71
CA GLY A 5 -8.81 -12.80 11.68
C GLY A 5 -7.37 -12.66 12.13
N TRP A 6 -6.44 -13.26 11.38
CA TRP A 6 -4.98 -13.11 11.42
C TRP A 6 -4.40 -12.25 12.56
N GLY A 7 -3.80 -12.92 13.56
CA GLY A 7 -2.70 -12.39 14.36
C GLY A 7 -2.77 -10.91 14.76
N GLY A 8 -3.59 -10.58 15.76
CA GLY A 8 -3.23 -9.62 16.79
C GLY A 8 -3.30 -8.12 16.50
N LEU A 9 -3.75 -7.66 15.33
CA LEU A 9 -3.92 -6.21 15.10
C LEU A 9 -5.37 -5.85 14.78
N VAL A 10 -6.02 -5.12 15.70
CA VAL A 10 -7.33 -4.48 15.44
C VAL A 10 -7.08 -3.27 14.55
N VAL A 11 -7.34 -3.41 13.24
CA VAL A 11 -7.11 -2.36 12.24
C VAL A 11 -8.38 -1.70 11.71
N ASN A 12 -9.55 -2.14 12.17
CA ASN A 12 -10.83 -1.59 11.71
C ASN A 12 -10.98 -0.13 12.18
N GLY A 13 -11.07 0.81 11.23
CA GLY A 13 -11.09 2.25 11.50
C GLY A 13 -9.70 2.91 11.63
N LYS A 14 -8.61 2.19 11.35
CA LYS A 14 -7.24 2.73 11.27
C LYS A 14 -6.69 2.65 9.83
N THR A 15 -5.48 3.17 9.62
CA THR A 15 -4.77 3.10 8.33
C THR A 15 -4.12 1.73 8.12
N VAL A 16 -4.29 1.15 6.93
CA VAL A 16 -3.61 -0.06 6.44
C VAL A 16 -2.92 0.30 5.13
N PHE A 17 -1.67 -0.13 4.98
CA PHE A 17 -0.96 -0.04 3.71
C PHE A 17 -1.00 -1.35 2.95
N ILE A 18 -0.94 -1.25 1.63
CA ILE A 18 -0.63 -2.36 0.72
C ILE A 18 0.60 -1.96 -0.06
N ALA A 19 1.66 -2.75 0.00
CA ALA A 19 2.88 -2.52 -0.75
C ALA A 19 3.07 -3.58 -1.84
N GLU A 20 3.65 -3.21 -2.97
CA GLU A 20 3.95 -4.14 -4.05
C GLU A 20 5.00 -5.18 -3.62
N GLY A 21 6.21 -4.73 -3.29
CA GLY A 21 7.32 -5.57 -2.83
C GLY A 21 7.51 -5.58 -1.31
N TYR A 22 8.27 -6.56 -0.82
CA TYR A 22 8.62 -6.65 0.61
C TYR A 22 9.52 -5.48 1.06
N ALA A 23 10.47 -5.04 0.23
CA ALA A 23 11.37 -3.93 0.57
C ALA A 23 10.60 -2.61 0.73
N THR A 24 9.69 -2.33 -0.20
CA THR A 24 8.69 -1.26 -0.13
C THR A 24 7.87 -1.39 1.16
N ALA A 25 7.35 -2.58 1.47
CA ALA A 25 6.55 -2.83 2.66
C ALA A 25 7.30 -2.57 3.97
N ALA A 26 8.53 -3.06 4.08
CA ALA A 26 9.39 -2.89 5.25
C ALA A 26 9.69 -1.41 5.49
N THR A 27 10.00 -0.67 4.43
CA THR A 27 10.27 0.77 4.49
C THR A 27 9.03 1.57 4.90
N VAL A 28 7.86 1.25 4.33
CA VAL A 28 6.59 1.87 4.72
C VAL A 28 6.27 1.59 6.18
N ARG A 29 6.48 0.36 6.66
CA ARG A 29 6.29 0.01 8.07
C ARG A 29 7.23 0.78 8.99
N GLU A 30 8.50 0.87 8.63
CA GLU A 30 9.54 1.59 9.37
C GLU A 30 9.16 3.06 9.56
N ILE A 31 8.72 3.73 8.49
CA ILE A 31 8.43 5.18 8.51
C ILE A 31 7.06 5.48 9.12
N THR A 32 6.02 4.72 8.79
CA THR A 32 4.64 5.06 9.17
C THR A 32 4.18 4.44 10.48
N GLY A 33 4.84 3.36 10.93
CA GLY A 33 4.37 2.51 12.03
C GLY A 33 3.07 1.76 11.75
N CYS A 34 2.45 1.98 10.59
CA CYS A 34 1.17 1.39 10.22
C CYS A 34 1.32 -0.07 9.77
N PRO A 35 0.29 -0.92 9.89
CA PRO A 35 0.29 -2.25 9.30
C PRO A 35 0.38 -2.18 7.78
N VAL A 36 1.14 -3.12 7.21
CA VAL A 36 1.36 -3.22 5.76
C VAL A 36 1.12 -4.65 5.31
N CYS A 37 0.25 -4.83 4.30
CA CYS A 37 0.10 -6.08 3.56
C CYS A 37 1.01 -6.04 2.33
N VAL A 38 1.65 -7.16 1.99
CA VAL A 38 2.53 -7.25 0.82
C VAL A 38 1.81 -7.98 -0.30
N ALA A 39 1.72 -7.38 -1.48
CA ALA A 39 1.12 -8.00 -2.66
C ALA A 39 2.07 -8.94 -3.39
N PHE A 40 3.39 -8.82 -3.16
CA PHE A 40 4.50 -9.51 -3.82
C PHE A 40 4.69 -9.21 -5.31
N THR A 41 3.71 -8.61 -5.97
CA THR A 41 3.76 -8.20 -7.38
C THR A 41 2.65 -7.19 -7.66
N ALA A 42 2.89 -6.23 -8.56
CA ALA A 42 1.87 -5.35 -9.11
C ALA A 42 0.61 -6.11 -9.57
N GLY A 43 0.80 -7.32 -10.12
CA GLY A 43 -0.29 -8.15 -10.62
C GLY A 43 -1.28 -8.62 -9.56
N ASN A 44 -0.91 -8.57 -8.28
CA ASN A 44 -1.72 -9.05 -7.15
C ASN A 44 -2.26 -7.90 -6.28
N LEU A 45 -1.99 -6.64 -6.65
CA LEU A 45 -2.46 -5.47 -5.89
C LEU A 45 -3.98 -5.42 -5.79
N ARG A 46 -4.69 -5.86 -6.83
CA ARG A 46 -6.15 -5.86 -6.89
C ARG A 46 -6.75 -6.86 -5.91
N GLU A 47 -6.27 -8.10 -5.93
CA GLU A 47 -6.72 -9.21 -5.10
C GLU A 47 -6.43 -8.94 -3.62
N VAL A 48 -5.27 -8.35 -3.33
CA VAL A 48 -4.92 -7.94 -1.96
C VAL A 48 -5.77 -6.77 -1.51
N ALA A 49 -6.01 -5.76 -2.36
CA ALA A 49 -6.90 -4.63 -2.03
C ALA A 49 -8.33 -5.07 -1.75
N GLU A 50 -8.85 -6.03 -2.54
CA GLU A 50 -10.15 -6.66 -2.29
C GLU A 50 -10.20 -7.33 -0.92
N SER A 51 -9.20 -8.17 -0.62
CA SER A 51 -9.12 -8.92 0.62
C SER A 51 -9.04 -8.00 1.83
N VAL A 52 -8.17 -6.98 1.78
CA VAL A 52 -8.01 -5.99 2.86
C VAL A 52 -9.28 -5.17 3.04
N ARG A 53 -9.96 -4.75 1.96
CA ARG A 53 -11.21 -4.00 2.06
C ARG A 53 -12.36 -4.84 2.62
N SER A 54 -12.43 -6.12 2.26
CA SER A 54 -13.42 -7.05 2.79
C SER A 54 -13.24 -7.27 4.30
N GLU A 55 -12.00 -7.46 4.75
CA GLU A 55 -11.67 -7.70 6.16
C GLU A 55 -11.77 -6.43 7.02
N PHE A 56 -11.35 -5.27 6.46
CA PHE A 56 -11.35 -3.98 7.14
C PHE A 56 -12.19 -2.92 6.40
N PRO A 57 -13.54 -3.05 6.37
CA PRO A 57 -14.40 -2.19 5.55
C PRO A 57 -14.25 -0.69 5.84
N ARG A 58 -13.91 -0.32 7.08
CA ARG A 58 -13.78 1.07 7.54
C ARG A 58 -12.34 1.58 7.61
N ALA A 59 -11.34 0.75 7.27
CA ALA A 59 -9.95 1.20 7.27
C ALA A 59 -9.69 2.23 6.15
N ARG A 60 -8.79 3.17 6.43
CA ARG A 60 -8.13 3.96 5.38
C ARG A 60 -7.10 3.05 4.73
N ILE A 61 -7.26 2.75 3.44
CA ILE A 61 -6.34 1.84 2.73
C ILE A 61 -5.49 2.68 1.80
N ILE A 62 -4.17 2.56 1.91
CA ILE A 62 -3.22 3.28 1.07
C ILE A 62 -2.36 2.26 0.31
N ILE A 63 -2.35 2.32 -1.02
CA ILE A 63 -1.48 1.49 -1.85
C ILE A 63 -0.16 2.24 -2.05
N ALA A 64 0.91 1.72 -1.46
CA ALA A 64 2.28 2.16 -1.63
C ALA A 64 2.91 1.39 -2.82
N ALA A 65 2.72 1.91 -4.03
CA ALA A 65 3.17 1.26 -5.25
C ALA A 65 4.55 1.75 -5.68
N ASP A 66 5.27 0.86 -6.38
CA ASP A 66 6.55 1.19 -6.99
C ASP A 66 6.33 2.00 -8.28
N ASN A 67 7.25 2.90 -8.61
CA ASN A 67 7.18 3.72 -9.81
C ASN A 67 8.10 3.18 -10.90
N ASP A 68 7.59 2.22 -11.65
CA ASP A 68 8.28 1.56 -12.76
C ASP A 68 8.29 2.40 -14.04
N ALA A 69 8.56 3.70 -13.96
CA ALA A 69 8.49 4.61 -15.12
C ALA A 69 9.38 4.19 -16.32
N ASN A 70 10.39 3.35 -16.08
CA ASN A 70 11.29 2.81 -17.12
C ASN A 70 10.81 1.47 -17.71
N THR A 71 9.71 0.92 -17.21
CA THR A 71 9.07 -0.31 -17.71
C THR A 71 7.84 0.05 -18.53
N ASP A 72 7.64 -0.61 -19.67
CA ASP A 72 6.48 -0.33 -20.53
C ASP A 72 5.16 -0.46 -19.75
N GLY A 73 4.34 0.59 -19.84
CA GLY A 73 3.06 0.68 -19.15
C GLY A 73 3.11 0.98 -17.63
N ASN A 74 4.29 1.16 -17.03
CA ASN A 74 4.49 1.45 -15.60
C ASN A 74 3.58 0.57 -14.69
N PRO A 75 3.82 -0.75 -14.67
CA PRO A 75 2.88 -1.72 -14.11
C PRO A 75 2.54 -1.47 -12.64
N GLY A 76 3.50 -1.10 -11.78
CA GLY A 76 3.24 -0.76 -10.38
C GLY A 76 2.18 0.34 -10.24
N VAL A 77 2.37 1.47 -10.93
CA VAL A 77 1.41 2.60 -10.91
C VAL A 77 0.08 2.23 -11.57
N THR A 78 0.10 1.64 -12.76
CA THR A 78 -1.13 1.32 -13.51
C THR A 78 -2.01 0.33 -12.76
N LYS A 79 -1.44 -0.71 -12.16
CA LYS A 79 -2.18 -1.70 -11.36
C LYS A 79 -2.66 -1.12 -10.03
N ALA A 80 -1.86 -0.26 -9.40
CA ALA A 80 -2.27 0.43 -8.19
C ALA A 80 -3.48 1.36 -8.44
N ILE A 81 -3.49 2.10 -9.55
CA ILE A 81 -4.63 2.94 -9.95
C ILE A 81 -5.91 2.10 -10.14
N ASP A 82 -5.82 0.98 -10.87
CA ASP A 82 -6.98 0.08 -11.05
C ASP A 82 -7.51 -0.42 -9.69
N ALA A 83 -6.63 -0.94 -8.82
CA ALA A 83 -7.01 -1.41 -7.49
C ALA A 83 -7.61 -0.28 -6.62
N ALA A 84 -6.98 0.90 -6.61
CA ALA A 84 -7.44 2.05 -5.82
C ALA A 84 -8.84 2.51 -6.23
N SER A 85 -9.11 2.56 -7.55
CA SER A 85 -10.42 2.95 -8.08
C SER A 85 -11.53 1.97 -7.67
N ARG A 86 -11.24 0.66 -7.64
CA ARG A 86 -12.20 -0.41 -7.33
C ARG A 86 -12.53 -0.51 -5.84
N TYR A 87 -11.52 -0.38 -4.99
CA TYR A 87 -11.64 -0.67 -3.55
C TYR A 87 -11.55 0.56 -2.65
N ARG A 88 -11.63 1.76 -3.24
CA ARG A 88 -11.56 3.06 -2.56
C ARG A 88 -10.28 3.16 -1.72
N CYS A 89 -9.15 2.91 -2.35
CA CYS A 89 -7.84 3.09 -1.72
C CYS A 89 -7.24 4.42 -2.17
N GLU A 90 -6.38 4.98 -1.33
CA GLU A 90 -5.50 6.09 -1.70
C GLU A 90 -4.21 5.54 -2.32
N LEU A 91 -3.47 6.41 -2.99
CA LEU A 91 -2.21 6.08 -3.64
C LEU A 91 -1.07 6.84 -2.99
N LEU A 92 0.04 6.13 -2.76
CA LEU A 92 1.30 6.71 -2.32
C LEU A 92 2.39 6.20 -3.26
N ILE A 93 2.81 7.05 -4.20
CA ILE A 93 3.75 6.71 -5.28
C ILE A 93 4.96 7.65 -5.24
N PRO A 94 6.19 7.14 -5.41
CA PRO A 94 7.39 7.99 -5.58
C PRO A 94 7.22 8.95 -6.76
N SER A 95 7.69 10.19 -6.62
CA SER A 95 7.51 11.21 -7.67
C SER A 95 8.40 10.98 -8.89
N SER A 96 9.40 10.11 -8.76
CA SER A 96 10.29 9.67 -9.84
C SER A 96 10.44 8.16 -9.82
N HIS A 97 11.13 7.60 -10.82
CA HIS A 97 11.33 6.16 -10.94
C HIS A 97 11.96 5.54 -9.68
N GLY A 98 11.47 4.37 -9.29
CA GLY A 98 12.01 3.56 -8.18
C GLY A 98 10.97 3.25 -7.11
N ASP A 99 11.45 2.67 -6.02
CA ASP A 99 10.62 2.10 -4.96
C ASP A 99 10.70 2.95 -3.69
N TRP A 100 9.82 2.71 -2.71
CA TRP A 100 9.89 3.49 -1.47
C TRP A 100 11.17 3.27 -0.66
N ASN A 101 11.86 2.14 -0.83
CA ASN A 101 13.20 1.94 -0.24
C ASN A 101 14.28 2.84 -0.84
N ASP A 102 14.10 3.35 -2.06
CA ASP A 102 15.04 4.27 -2.72
C ASP A 102 14.71 5.73 -2.40
N HIS A 103 13.45 6.01 -2.05
CA HIS A 103 12.89 7.36 -1.86
C HIS A 103 12.43 7.63 -0.41
N LYS A 104 13.16 7.14 0.60
CA LYS A 104 12.78 7.24 2.02
C LYS A 104 12.47 8.67 2.49
N ASP A 105 13.31 9.64 2.12
CA ASP A 105 13.11 11.04 2.52
C ASP A 105 11.85 11.66 1.91
N GLU A 106 11.49 11.24 0.70
CA GLU A 106 10.25 11.64 0.06
C GLU A 106 9.04 11.00 0.76
N LEU A 107 9.15 9.71 1.09
CA LEU A 107 8.10 8.99 1.83
C LEU A 107 7.79 9.65 3.16
N VAL A 108 8.81 10.02 3.94
CA VAL A 108 8.64 10.76 5.21
C VAL A 108 7.84 12.03 4.98
N LYS A 109 8.26 12.88 4.04
CA LYS A 109 7.59 14.16 3.75
C LYS A 109 6.15 13.97 3.30
N LYS A 110 5.89 12.99 2.41
CA LYS A 110 4.53 12.71 1.94
C LYS A 110 3.64 12.18 3.06
N TRP A 111 4.18 11.32 3.93
CA TRP A 111 3.42 10.78 5.05
C TRP A 111 3.11 11.86 6.08
N GLU A 112 4.08 12.68 6.49
CA GLU A 112 3.87 13.79 7.43
C GLU A 112 2.78 14.78 6.97
N ALA A 113 2.64 14.97 5.66
CA ALA A 113 1.61 15.85 5.10
C ALA A 113 0.18 15.27 5.16
N VAL A 114 0.03 13.96 5.37
CA VAL A 114 -1.26 13.24 5.26
C VAL A 114 -1.57 12.31 6.44
N ALA A 115 -0.70 12.24 7.43
CA ALA A 115 -0.83 11.40 8.63
C ALA A 115 -1.88 11.93 9.62
#